data_AF-A0A8T5R7I5-F1
#
_entry.id   AF-A0A8T5R7I5-F1
#
_cell.length_a   1.000
_cell.length_b   1.000
_cell.length_c   1.000
_cell.angle_alpha   90.00
_cell.angle_beta   90.00
_cell.angle_gamma   90.00
#
_symmetry.space_group_name_H-M   'P 1'
#
loop_
_entity.id
_entity.type
_entity.pdbx_description
1 polymer ?
#
loop_
_entity_poly.entity_id
_entity_poly.type
_entity_poly.pdbx_seq_one_letter_code
_entity_poly.pdbx_strand_id
1 'polypeptide(L)'
;MTLRYEEEKEKNPTCHQCNSFKHCAIGRANNKKDNCPMKISPEIEKEALALYEKDDFVKRSTGIASIIEAKGYIKWPRLKDTIEYAKGMDYNMLGLAFCIGLHAETEQIANILIDYGFEVVSVCCKTGCVPKTKVGVPEDYLTMQSRSKSVTSAVLMN
;
A
#
# COMPACT_ATOMS: atom_id res chain seq x y z
N MET A 1 28.21 -9.29 -11.33
CA MET A 1 26.91 -8.74 -10.88
C MET A 1 25.74 -9.43 -11.58
N THR A 2 25.83 -9.69 -12.89
CA THR A 2 24.86 -10.46 -13.68
C THR A 2 24.70 -11.92 -13.25
N LEU A 3 25.79 -12.65 -12.97
CA LEU A 3 25.71 -14.06 -12.53
C LEU A 3 24.96 -14.26 -11.20
N ARG A 4 25.18 -13.36 -10.22
CA ARG A 4 24.41 -13.37 -8.96
C ARG A 4 22.93 -13.06 -9.18
N TYR A 5 22.62 -12.13 -10.09
CA TYR A 5 21.25 -11.76 -10.43
C TYR A 5 20.51 -12.90 -11.16
N GLU A 6 21.22 -13.68 -11.99
CA GLU A 6 20.66 -14.83 -12.70
C GLU A 6 20.44 -16.04 -11.78
N GLU A 7 21.37 -16.34 -10.87
CA GLU A 7 21.21 -17.40 -9.85
C GLU A 7 20.10 -17.08 -8.83
N GLU A 8 19.93 -15.81 -8.43
CA GLU A 8 18.85 -15.38 -7.52
C GLU A 8 17.47 -15.41 -8.22
N LYS A 9 17.42 -15.19 -9.54
CA LYS A 9 16.17 -15.20 -10.31
C LYS A 9 15.48 -16.56 -10.31
N GLU A 10 16.24 -17.65 -10.30
CA GLU A 10 15.71 -19.02 -10.34
C GLU A 10 15.03 -19.44 -9.02
N LYS A 11 15.43 -18.81 -7.89
CA LYS A 11 14.83 -19.05 -6.57
C LYS A 11 13.63 -18.15 -6.27
N ASN A 12 13.38 -17.11 -7.07
CA ASN A 12 12.31 -16.17 -6.81
C ASN A 12 10.92 -16.81 -6.98
N PRO A 13 9.95 -16.50 -6.10
CA PRO A 13 8.58 -16.94 -6.25
C PRO A 13 7.94 -16.56 -7.59
N THR A 14 7.34 -17.54 -8.26
CA THR A 14 6.56 -17.31 -9.49
C THR A 14 5.10 -17.76 -9.34
N CYS A 15 4.43 -17.32 -8.27
CA CYS A 15 3.02 -17.66 -8.00
C CYS A 15 2.08 -17.40 -9.19
N HIS A 16 2.36 -16.40 -10.03
CA HIS A 16 1.61 -16.10 -11.26
C HIS A 16 1.62 -17.24 -12.30
N GLN A 17 2.58 -18.17 -12.22
CA GLN A 17 2.68 -19.35 -13.07
C GLN A 17 2.07 -20.61 -12.43
N CYS A 18 1.52 -20.50 -11.21
CA CYS A 18 1.00 -21.63 -10.46
C CYS A 18 -0.44 -21.96 -10.85
N ASN A 19 -0.67 -23.18 -11.34
CA ASN A 19 -2.00 -23.64 -11.74
C ASN A 19 -2.85 -24.19 -10.57
N SER A 20 -2.27 -24.32 -9.37
CA SER A 20 -2.93 -24.86 -8.17
C SER A 20 -3.38 -23.78 -7.18
N PHE A 21 -3.45 -22.50 -7.59
CA PHE A 21 -3.71 -21.38 -6.68
C PHE A 21 -5.05 -21.52 -5.92
N LYS A 22 -6.08 -22.08 -6.56
CA LYS A 22 -7.39 -22.34 -5.92
C LYS A 22 -7.28 -23.26 -4.70
N HIS A 23 -6.37 -24.24 -4.73
CA HIS A 23 -6.12 -25.12 -3.60
C HIS A 23 -5.36 -24.40 -2.49
N CYS A 24 -4.43 -23.51 -2.84
CA CYS A 24 -3.73 -22.64 -1.89
C CYS A 24 -4.71 -21.75 -1.12
N ALA A 25 -5.62 -21.08 -1.82
CA ALA A 25 -6.57 -20.12 -1.23
C ALA A 25 -7.52 -20.72 -0.19
N ILE A 26 -7.74 -22.04 -0.21
CA ILE A 26 -8.62 -22.76 0.73
C ILE A 26 -7.84 -23.61 1.74
N GLY A 27 -6.53 -23.39 1.88
CA GLY A 27 -5.69 -24.14 2.82
C GLY A 27 -5.44 -25.60 2.43
N ARG A 28 -5.65 -25.96 1.17
CA ARG A 28 -5.45 -27.33 0.64
C ARG A 28 -4.35 -27.39 -0.41
N ALA A 29 -3.35 -26.52 -0.29
CA ALA A 29 -2.26 -26.41 -1.26
C ALA A 29 -1.64 -27.79 -1.54
N ASN A 30 -1.86 -28.30 -2.75
CA ASN A 30 -1.28 -29.53 -3.26
C ASN A 30 -0.27 -29.21 -4.36
N ASN A 31 0.65 -30.15 -4.64
CA ASN A 31 1.61 -30.06 -5.75
C ASN A 31 2.31 -28.69 -5.84
N LYS A 32 2.88 -28.25 -4.71
CA LYS A 32 3.63 -26.98 -4.64
C LYS A 32 4.82 -27.03 -5.60
N LYS A 33 4.97 -26.01 -6.45
CA LYS A 33 6.18 -25.81 -7.27
C LYS A 33 7.43 -25.71 -6.39
N ASP A 34 8.59 -25.96 -6.97
CA ASP A 34 9.87 -25.90 -6.23
C ASP A 34 10.17 -24.52 -5.67
N ASN A 35 9.84 -23.46 -6.39
CA ASN A 35 9.97 -22.07 -5.95
C ASN A 35 8.70 -21.53 -5.25
N CYS A 36 7.82 -22.39 -4.74
CA CYS A 36 6.65 -21.94 -3.98
C CYS A 36 7.12 -21.25 -2.68
N PRO A 37 6.62 -20.03 -2.34
CA PRO A 37 6.96 -19.35 -1.09
C PRO A 37 6.79 -20.22 0.15
N MET A 38 5.70 -21.00 0.21
CA MET A 38 5.42 -21.92 1.31
C MET A 38 6.39 -23.12 1.40
N LYS A 39 7.27 -23.31 0.42
CA LYS A 39 8.31 -24.36 0.39
C LYS A 39 9.69 -23.76 0.65
N ILE A 40 10.01 -22.64 0.00
CA ILE A 40 11.34 -22.03 0.07
C ILE A 40 11.53 -21.10 1.28
N SER A 41 10.43 -20.64 1.90
CA SER A 41 10.48 -19.72 3.03
C SER A 41 9.48 -20.09 4.15
N PRO A 42 9.55 -21.33 4.70
CA PRO A 42 8.62 -21.79 5.75
C PRO A 42 8.74 -21.00 7.06
N GLU A 43 9.87 -20.36 7.31
CA GLU A 43 10.10 -19.48 8.46
C GLU A 43 9.23 -18.21 8.43
N ILE A 44 8.95 -17.66 7.25
CA ILE A 44 8.14 -16.44 7.10
C ILE A 44 6.72 -16.65 7.61
N GLU A 45 6.14 -17.84 7.41
CA GLU A 45 4.82 -18.17 7.97
C GLU A 45 4.85 -18.16 9.50
N LYS A 46 5.91 -18.73 10.10
CA LYS A 46 6.08 -18.72 11.56
C LYS A 46 6.28 -17.32 12.12
N GLU A 47 7.06 -16.49 11.43
CA GLU A 47 7.25 -15.09 11.78
C GLU A 47 5.95 -14.29 11.69
N ALA A 48 5.18 -14.48 10.61
CA ALA A 48 3.88 -13.84 10.44
C ALA A 48 2.88 -14.26 11.54
N LEU A 49 2.81 -15.54 11.89
CA LEU A 49 1.99 -16.03 12.98
C LEU A 49 2.42 -15.43 14.34
N ALA A 50 3.72 -15.39 14.59
CA ALA A 50 4.25 -14.78 15.81
C ALA A 50 3.94 -13.28 15.91
N LEU A 51 3.87 -12.55 14.79
CA LEU A 51 3.46 -11.14 14.77
C LEU A 51 2.00 -10.97 15.24
N TYR A 52 1.09 -11.85 14.80
CA TYR A 52 -0.30 -11.81 15.27
C TYR A 52 -0.46 -12.13 16.77
N GLU A 53 0.51 -12.82 17.36
CA GLU A 53 0.50 -13.12 18.80
C GLU A 53 1.17 -12.04 19.64
N LYS A 54 2.26 -11.44 19.14
CA LYS A 54 3.12 -10.53 19.90
C LYS A 54 2.76 -9.06 19.75
N ASP A 55 2.15 -8.68 18.63
CA ASP A 55 1.82 -7.30 18.31
C ASP A 55 0.30 -7.11 18.30
N ASP A 56 -0.23 -6.49 19.35
CA ASP A 56 -1.66 -6.24 19.53
C ASP A 56 -2.22 -5.34 18.42
N PHE A 57 -1.43 -4.39 17.89
CA PHE A 57 -1.86 -3.55 16.78
C PHE A 57 -2.01 -4.39 15.51
N VAL A 58 -1.01 -5.21 15.18
CA VAL A 58 -1.06 -6.10 14.00
C VAL A 58 -2.23 -7.07 14.11
N LYS A 59 -2.43 -7.67 15.28
CA LYS A 59 -3.55 -8.58 15.56
C LYS A 59 -4.90 -7.89 15.38
N ARG A 60 -5.09 -6.72 15.99
CA ARG A 60 -6.33 -5.93 15.91
C ARG A 60 -6.59 -5.49 14.47
N SER A 61 -5.61 -4.88 13.84
CA SER A 61 -5.67 -4.40 12.45
C SER A 61 -6.07 -5.51 11.49
N THR A 62 -5.43 -6.67 11.59
CA THR A 62 -5.72 -7.84 10.75
C THR A 62 -7.12 -8.41 11.01
N GLY A 63 -7.55 -8.46 12.28
CA GLY A 63 -8.89 -8.88 12.66
C GLY A 63 -9.97 -7.99 12.08
N ILE A 64 -9.82 -6.66 12.21
CA ILE A 64 -10.77 -5.69 11.64
C ILE A 64 -10.79 -5.79 10.12
N ALA A 65 -9.63 -5.82 9.46
CA ALA A 65 -9.54 -5.95 8.00
C ALA A 65 -10.27 -7.21 7.50
N SER A 66 -10.07 -8.36 8.15
CA SER A 66 -10.74 -9.62 7.83
C SER A 66 -12.27 -9.52 7.97
N ILE A 67 -12.76 -8.84 9.01
CA ILE A 67 -14.20 -8.62 9.23
C ILE A 67 -14.77 -7.72 8.13
N ILE A 68 -14.07 -6.65 7.75
CA ILE A 68 -14.50 -5.74 6.68
C ILE A 68 -14.52 -6.45 5.34
N GLU A 69 -13.49 -7.24 5.01
CA GLU A 69 -13.46 -8.07 3.81
C GLU A 69 -14.69 -8.99 3.76
N ALA A 70 -14.95 -9.76 4.82
CA ALA A 70 -16.09 -10.68 4.87
C ALA A 70 -17.45 -9.98 4.67
N LYS A 71 -17.58 -8.72 5.11
CA LYS A 71 -18.81 -7.93 4.96
C LYS A 71 -18.94 -7.29 3.57
N GLY A 72 -17.85 -6.68 3.10
CA GLY A 72 -17.80 -5.75 1.97
C GLY A 72 -17.31 -6.35 0.66
N TYR A 73 -16.70 -7.54 0.67
CA TYR A 73 -16.16 -8.17 -0.54
C TYR A 73 -17.21 -8.22 -1.65
N ILE A 74 -16.83 -7.74 -2.84
CA ILE A 74 -17.64 -7.56 -4.06
C ILE A 74 -18.93 -6.73 -3.91
N LYS A 75 -19.10 -6.02 -2.79
CA LYS A 75 -20.29 -5.19 -2.50
C LYS A 75 -19.94 -3.71 -2.37
N TRP A 76 -18.79 -3.41 -1.78
CA TRP A 76 -18.38 -2.04 -1.48
C TRP A 76 -17.27 -1.56 -2.42
N PRO A 77 -17.26 -0.27 -2.78
CA PRO A 77 -16.10 0.33 -3.41
C PRO A 77 -14.94 0.39 -2.40
N ARG A 78 -13.70 0.41 -2.90
CA ARG A 78 -12.50 0.39 -2.05
C ARG A 78 -12.46 1.53 -1.02
N LEU A 79 -12.95 2.72 -1.39
CA LEU A 79 -13.03 3.86 -0.46
C LEU A 79 -13.93 3.55 0.74
N LYS A 80 -15.02 2.83 0.54
CA LYS A 80 -15.92 2.41 1.62
C LYS A 80 -15.28 1.35 2.51
N ASP A 81 -14.53 0.40 1.95
CA ASP A 81 -13.73 -0.55 2.75
C ASP A 81 -12.75 0.20 3.67
N THR A 82 -12.05 1.21 3.15
CA THR A 82 -11.12 2.04 3.93
C THR A 82 -11.82 2.82 5.04
N ILE A 83 -13.00 3.39 4.76
CA ILE A 83 -13.83 4.09 5.75
C ILE A 83 -14.25 3.15 6.89
N GLU A 84 -14.78 1.97 6.56
CA GLU A 84 -15.24 1.00 7.56
C GLU A 84 -14.08 0.42 8.37
N TYR A 85 -12.92 0.22 7.74
CA TYR A 85 -11.69 -0.15 8.43
C TYR A 85 -11.25 0.93 9.42
N ALA A 86 -11.21 2.21 8.98
CA ALA A 86 -10.82 3.32 9.85
C ALA A 86 -11.77 3.46 11.05
N LYS A 87 -13.08 3.24 10.85
CA LYS A 87 -14.05 3.18 11.95
C LYS A 87 -13.79 2.01 12.91
N GLY A 88 -13.53 0.81 12.39
CA GLY A 88 -13.21 -0.36 13.23
C GLY A 88 -11.90 -0.22 14.02
N MET A 89 -11.01 0.65 13.56
CA MET A 89 -9.76 1.02 14.24
C MET A 89 -9.91 2.23 15.17
N ASP A 90 -11.11 2.79 15.32
CA ASP A 90 -11.41 4.00 16.12
C ASP A 90 -10.58 5.23 15.72
N TYR A 91 -10.27 5.36 14.43
CA TYR A 91 -9.59 6.56 13.93
C TYR A 91 -10.56 7.72 13.80
N ASN A 92 -10.13 8.91 14.21
CA ASN A 92 -10.92 10.13 14.15
C ASN A 92 -10.38 11.12 13.11
N MET A 93 -9.08 11.03 12.79
CA MET A 93 -8.41 11.90 11.82
C MET A 93 -7.76 11.06 10.72
N LEU A 94 -7.91 11.48 9.46
CA LEU A 94 -7.34 10.84 8.28
C LEU A 94 -6.49 11.84 7.48
N GLY A 95 -5.30 11.39 7.08
CA GLY A 95 -4.39 12.15 6.23
C GLY A 95 -4.54 11.79 4.75
N LEU A 96 -4.62 12.79 3.88
CA LEU A 96 -4.62 12.63 2.42
C LEU A 96 -3.34 13.20 1.81
N ALA A 97 -2.48 12.31 1.32
CA ALA A 97 -1.31 12.64 0.51
C ALA A 97 -1.65 12.43 -0.97
N PHE A 98 -1.61 13.50 -1.78
CA PHE A 98 -2.10 13.43 -3.16
C PHE A 98 -1.23 14.16 -4.17
N CYS A 99 -1.30 13.74 -5.43
CA CYS A 99 -0.66 14.45 -6.53
C CYS A 99 -1.47 15.69 -6.92
N ILE A 100 -0.83 16.79 -7.31
CA ILE A 100 -1.54 17.99 -7.81
C ILE A 100 -2.51 17.70 -8.96
N GLY A 101 -2.22 16.69 -9.78
CA GLY A 101 -3.09 16.27 -10.88
C GLY A 101 -4.36 15.53 -10.44
N LEU A 102 -4.49 15.18 -9.15
CA LEU A 102 -5.64 14.50 -8.57
C LEU A 102 -6.40 15.39 -7.58
N HIS A 103 -6.28 16.72 -7.72
CA HIS A 103 -6.88 17.66 -6.77
C HIS A 103 -8.40 17.52 -6.70
N ALA A 104 -9.08 17.46 -7.85
CA ALA A 104 -10.54 17.37 -7.90
C ALA A 104 -11.07 16.06 -7.28
N GLU A 105 -10.39 14.94 -7.54
CA GLU A 105 -10.70 13.65 -6.93
C GLU A 105 -10.43 13.67 -5.42
N THR A 106 -9.33 14.29 -5.00
CA THR A 106 -8.98 14.42 -3.58
C THR A 106 -10.00 15.26 -2.83
N GLU A 107 -10.48 16.36 -3.41
CA GLU A 107 -11.53 17.19 -2.84
C GLU A 107 -12.82 16.38 -2.60
N GLN A 108 -13.26 15.60 -3.59
CA GLN A 108 -14.42 14.73 -3.43
C GLN A 108 -14.21 13.67 -2.34
N ILE A 109 -13.04 13.04 -2.31
CA ILE A 109 -12.70 12.05 -1.26
C ILE A 109 -12.72 12.71 0.12
N ALA A 110 -12.12 13.89 0.27
CA ALA A 110 -12.09 14.62 1.53
C ALA A 110 -13.52 14.91 2.04
N ASN A 111 -14.39 15.41 1.17
CA ASN A 111 -15.79 15.68 1.52
C ASN A 111 -16.53 14.41 1.94
N ILE A 112 -16.35 13.30 1.22
CA ILE A 112 -16.92 12.00 1.62
C ILE A 112 -16.41 11.62 3.02
N LEU A 113 -15.11 11.70 3.30
CA LEU A 113 -14.57 11.33 4.61
C LEU A 113 -15.13 12.23 5.73
N ILE A 114 -15.28 13.52 5.48
CA ILE A 114 -15.88 14.48 6.42
C ILE A 114 -17.36 14.12 6.68
N ASP A 115 -18.14 13.82 5.65
CA ASP A 115 -19.54 13.38 5.77
C ASP A 115 -19.66 12.08 6.58
N TYR A 116 -18.63 11.24 6.55
CA TYR A 116 -18.54 10.02 7.35
C TYR A 116 -18.10 10.24 8.81
N GLY A 117 -17.77 11.47 9.18
CA GLY A 117 -17.45 11.92 10.53
C GLY A 117 -15.96 12.02 10.87
N PHE A 118 -15.07 11.98 9.88
CA PHE A 118 -13.63 12.12 10.11
C PHE A 118 -13.17 13.58 10.04
N GLU A 119 -12.17 13.92 10.84
CA GLU A 119 -11.32 15.08 10.58
C GLU A 119 -10.34 14.73 9.44
N VAL A 120 -10.20 15.62 8.46
CA VAL A 120 -9.33 15.37 7.30
C VAL A 120 -8.25 16.43 7.22
N VAL A 121 -7.00 15.97 7.19
CA VAL A 121 -5.83 16.80 6.87
C VAL A 121 -5.26 16.35 5.53
N SER A 122 -4.72 17.26 4.74
CA SER A 122 -4.19 16.91 3.42
C SER A 122 -2.93 17.66 3.04
N VAL A 123 -2.12 17.04 2.19
CA VAL A 123 -0.88 17.60 1.67
C VAL A 123 -0.72 17.24 0.19
N CYS A 124 -0.43 18.26 -0.62
CA CYS A 124 -0.16 18.09 -2.04
C CYS A 124 1.30 17.68 -2.29
N CYS A 125 1.54 16.85 -3.30
CA CYS A 125 2.89 16.43 -3.70
C CYS A 125 3.81 17.59 -4.12
N LYS A 126 3.26 18.79 -4.38
CA LYS A 126 3.99 20.00 -4.76
C LYS A 126 4.24 21.00 -3.61
N THR A 127 3.85 20.67 -2.38
CA THR A 127 4.01 21.55 -1.21
C THR A 127 5.47 21.94 -0.99
N GLY A 128 5.76 23.25 -1.05
CA GLY A 128 7.09 23.84 -0.82
C GLY A 128 7.86 24.26 -2.08
N CYS A 129 7.39 23.94 -3.29
CA CYS A 129 7.82 24.52 -4.57
C CYS A 129 9.34 24.62 -4.85
N VAL A 130 10.18 23.71 -4.30
CA VAL A 130 11.63 23.73 -4.54
C VAL A 130 11.96 23.51 -6.03
N PRO A 131 12.85 24.32 -6.65
CA PRO A 131 13.29 24.11 -8.03
C PRO A 131 14.09 22.81 -8.16
N LYS A 132 13.84 22.05 -9.23
CA LYS A 132 14.57 20.81 -9.51
C LYS A 132 16.06 21.02 -9.83
N THR A 133 16.45 22.23 -10.21
CA THR A 133 17.87 22.60 -10.36
C THR A 133 18.66 22.40 -9.07
N LYS A 134 18.00 22.52 -7.90
CA LYS A 134 18.62 22.27 -6.59
C LYS A 134 19.05 20.81 -6.37
N VAL A 135 18.47 19.88 -7.13
CA VAL A 135 18.84 18.46 -7.11
C VAL A 135 19.57 18.03 -8.39
N GLY A 136 20.12 18.99 -9.14
CA GLY A 136 20.99 18.73 -10.29
C GLY A 136 20.27 18.41 -11.60
N VAL A 137 18.95 18.65 -11.70
CA VAL A 137 18.25 18.50 -12.99
C VAL A 137 18.64 19.66 -13.91
N PRO A 138 19.18 19.39 -15.12
CA PRO A 138 19.56 20.44 -16.06
C PRO A 138 18.34 21.22 -16.56
N GLU A 139 18.56 22.49 -16.91
CA GLU A 139 17.47 23.41 -17.32
C GLU A 139 16.73 22.96 -18.57
N ASP A 140 17.41 22.26 -19.48
CA ASP A 140 16.81 21.73 -20.72
C ASP A 140 15.69 20.71 -20.46
N TYR A 141 15.66 20.11 -19.26
CA TYR A 141 14.61 19.19 -18.82
C TYR A 141 13.51 19.89 -18.00
N LEU A 142 13.56 21.22 -17.85
CA LEU A 142 12.60 22.03 -17.12
C LEU A 142 11.53 22.63 -18.05
N THR A 143 10.48 21.86 -18.29
CA THR A 143 9.25 22.34 -18.91
C THR A 143 8.49 23.28 -17.97
N MET A 144 7.59 24.09 -18.53
CA MET A 144 6.71 24.98 -17.76
C MET A 144 5.94 24.22 -16.64
N GLN A 145 5.65 22.94 -16.86
CA GLN A 145 4.99 22.03 -15.92
C GLN A 145 5.95 21.40 -14.86
N SER A 146 7.26 21.46 -15.10
CA SER A 146 8.30 20.85 -14.25
C SER A 146 9.24 21.85 -13.54
N ARG A 147 9.11 23.16 -13.78
CA ARG A 147 9.91 24.24 -13.16
C ARG A 147 9.84 24.31 -11.62
N SER A 148 8.70 23.97 -11.03
CA SER A 148 8.54 23.81 -9.58
C SER A 148 7.93 22.44 -9.27
N LYS A 149 8.76 21.54 -8.72
CA LYS A 149 8.30 20.30 -8.09
C LYS A 149 9.05 20.17 -6.77
N SER A 150 8.33 20.35 -5.67
CA SER A 150 8.87 20.28 -4.32
C SER A 150 9.60 18.98 -4.06
N VAL A 151 10.87 19.10 -3.70
CA VAL A 151 11.62 18.02 -3.05
C VAL A 151 11.20 17.89 -1.56
N THR A 152 10.44 18.86 -1.05
CA THR A 152 10.06 19.02 0.37
C THR A 152 8.91 18.14 0.84
N SER A 153 8.06 17.64 -0.05
CA SER A 153 6.92 16.78 0.32
C SER A 153 7.37 15.46 0.95
N ALA A 154 8.61 15.02 0.68
CA ALA A 154 9.19 13.83 1.30
C ALA A 154 9.43 13.98 2.81
N VAL A 155 9.55 15.22 3.33
CA VAL A 155 9.85 15.47 4.75
C VAL A 155 8.57 15.69 5.57
N LEU A 156 7.48 16.17 4.96
CA LEU A 156 6.22 16.48 5.66
C LEU A 156 5.40 15.25 6.09
N MET A 157 5.80 14.03 5.70
CA MET A 157 5.06 12.79 5.96
C MET A 157 5.82 11.79 6.85
N ASN A 158 6.94 12.21 7.45
CA ASN A 158 7.66 11.50 8.52
C ASN A 158 7.32 12.13 9.86
#